data_AF-Q800J6-F1
#
_entry.id   AF-Q800J6-F1
#
_cell.length_a   1.000
_cell.length_b   1.000
_cell.length_c   1.000
_cell.angle_alpha   90.00
_cell.angle_beta   90.00
_cell.angle_gamma   90.00
#
_symmetry.space_group_name_H-M   'P 1'
#
loop_
_entity.id
_entity.type
_entity.pdbx_description
1 polymer ?
#
loop_
_entity_poly.entity_id
_entity_poly.type
_entity_poly.pdbx_seq_one_letter_code
_entity_poly.pdbx_strand_id
1 'polypeptide(L)' 'VTRMCILMVMGFLIAWTPYASVAAWIFFNKGAAFSAQFMAVPAFFSKSSAL' A
#
# COMPACT_ATOMS: atom_id res chain seq x y z
N VAL A 1 2.03 -25.88 6.18
CA VAL A 1 1.38 -25.27 4.99
C VAL A 1 0.57 -24.04 5.38
N THR A 2 -0.44 -24.16 6.25
CA THR A 2 -1.23 -23.02 6.78
C THR A 2 -0.40 -21.87 7.36
N ARG A 3 0.63 -22.17 8.17
CA ARG A 3 1.55 -21.15 8.72
C ARG A 3 2.27 -20.34 7.64
N MET A 4 2.60 -20.95 6.50
CA MET A 4 3.25 -20.24 5.39
C MET A 4 2.26 -19.36 4.64
N CYS A 5 1.04 -19.85 4.40
CA CYS A 5 -0.03 -19.05 3.80
C CYS A 5 -0.34 -17.79 4.62
N ILE A 6 -0.40 -17.92 5.95
CA ILE A 6 -0.67 -16.78 6.85
C ILE A 6 0.43 -15.71 6.72
N LEU A 7 1.70 -16.10 6.67
CA LEU A 7 2.81 -15.16 6.53
C LEU A 7 2.79 -14.43 5.17
N MET A 8 2.45 -15.14 4.09
CA MET A 8 2.35 -14.55 2.75
C MET A 8 1.19 -13.53 2.67
N VAL A 9 0.02 -13.87 3.22
CA VAL A 9 -1.15 -12.97 3.23
C VAL A 9 -0.89 -11.74 4.10
N MET A 10 -0.30 -11.92 5.29
CA MET A 10 0.03 -10.80 6.17
C MET A 10 1.09 -9.88 5.54
N GLY A 11 2.12 -10.44 4.89
CA GLY A 11 3.12 -9.66 4.17
C GLY A 11 2.52 -8.85 3.02
N PHE A 12 1.62 -9.46 2.24
CA PHE A 12 0.88 -8.78 1.17
C PHE A 12 0.00 -7.65 1.72
N LEU A 13 -0.77 -7.90 2.78
CA LEU A 13 -1.63 -6.89 3.40
C LEU A 13 -0.82 -5.70 3.92
N ILE A 14 0.31 -5.93 4.60
CA ILE A 14 1.16 -4.85 5.13
C ILE A 14 1.75 -4.01 3.99
N ALA A 15 2.14 -4.63 2.89
CA ALA A 15 2.69 -3.91 1.74
C ALA A 15 1.62 -3.10 0.97
N TRP A 16 0.39 -3.62 0.85
CA TRP A 16 -0.66 -3.03 0.01
C TRP A 16 -1.63 -2.10 0.74
N THR A 17 -1.94 -2.34 2.01
CA THR A 17 -2.88 -1.52 2.81
C THR A 17 -2.51 -0.03 2.86
N PRO A 18 -1.24 0.38 3.07
CA PRO A 18 -0.89 1.81 3.08
C PRO A 18 -1.06 2.45 1.71
N TYR A 19 -0.73 1.74 0.62
CA TYR A 19 -0.93 2.25 -0.75
C TYR A 19 -2.41 2.41 -1.09
N ALA A 20 -3.23 1.39 -0.80
CA ALA A 20 -4.66 1.43 -1.02
C ALA A 20 -5.34 2.53 -0.20
N SER A 21 -4.94 2.71 1.06
CA SER A 21 -5.47 3.75 1.94
C SER A 21 -5.16 5.16 1.43
N VAL A 22 -3.91 5.40 0.99
CA VAL A 22 -3.51 6.70 0.42
C VAL A 22 -4.20 6.96 -0.92
N ALA A 23 -4.31 5.94 -1.79
CA ALA A 23 -5.05 6.06 -3.05
C ALA A 23 -6.54 6.38 -2.81
N ALA A 24 -7.20 5.67 -1.90
CA ALA A 24 -8.58 5.95 -1.51
C ALA A 24 -8.75 7.36 -0.95
N TRP A 25 -7.83 7.80 -0.08
CA TRP A 25 -7.83 9.15 0.48
C TRP A 25 -7.72 10.23 -0.60
N ILE A 26 -6.86 10.04 -1.62
CA ILE A 26 -6.74 10.96 -2.77
C ILE A 26 -8.05 11.00 -3.59
N PHE A 27 -8.68 9.85 -3.82
CA PHE A 27 -9.94 9.80 -4.57
C PHE A 27 -11.11 10.46 -3.83
N PHE A 28 -11.19 10.33 -2.50
CA PHE A 28 -12.23 10.97 -1.69
C PHE A 28 -11.98 12.46 -1.45
N ASN A 29 -10.72 12.91 -1.37
CA ASN A 29 -10.36 14.31 -1.15
C ASN A 29 -9.92 14.99 -2.46
N LYS A 30 -10.81 15.01 -3.46
CA LYS A 30 -10.55 15.66 -4.76
C LYS A 30 -10.16 17.13 -4.53
N GLY A 31 -8.91 17.49 -4.83
CA GLY A 31 -8.36 18.85 -4.66
C GLY A 31 -7.44 19.03 -3.45
N ALA A 32 -7.17 17.99 -2.65
CA ALA A 32 -6.13 18.06 -1.62
C ALA A 32 -4.75 18.21 -2.26
N ALA A 33 -3.91 19.11 -1.73
CA ALA A 33 -2.51 19.20 -2.14
C ALA A 33 -1.74 17.99 -1.60
N PHE A 34 -1.54 16.98 -2.44
CA PHE A 34 -0.75 15.79 -2.09
C PHE A 34 0.71 15.99 -2.50
N SER A 35 1.62 15.78 -1.54
CA SER A 35 3.05 15.76 -1.84
C SER A 35 3.41 14.46 -2.57
N ALA A 36 4.28 14.54 -3.58
CA ALA A 36 4.78 13.39 -4.33
C ALA A 36 5.42 12.33 -3.42
N GLN A 37 6.01 12.76 -2.28
CA GLN A 37 6.57 11.86 -1.27
C GLN A 37 5.49 10.99 -0.59
N PHE A 38 4.27 11.50 -0.46
CA PHE A 38 3.15 10.82 0.19
C PHE A 38 2.63 9.64 -0.64
N MET A 39 2.78 9.68 -1.96
CA MET A 39 2.50 8.54 -2.86
C MET A 39 3.72 7.65 -3.07
N ALA A 40 4.94 8.20 -3.02
CA ALA A 40 6.17 7.45 -3.26
C ALA A 40 6.47 6.44 -2.15
N VAL A 41 6.34 6.83 -0.87
CA VAL A 41 6.66 5.94 0.27
C VAL A 41 5.78 4.68 0.27
N PRO A 42 4.45 4.75 0.12
CA PRO A 42 3.61 3.55 0.01
C PRO A 42 3.83 2.77 -1.30
N ALA A 43 4.22 3.45 -2.40
CA ALA A 43 4.47 2.80 -3.69
C ALA A 43 5.75 1.96 -3.72
N PHE A 44 6.76 2.28 -2.91
CA PHE A 44 7.94 1.43 -2.75
C PHE A 44 7.58 0.09 -2.09
N PHE A 45 6.75 0.13 -1.04
CA PHE A 45 6.29 -1.09 -0.35
C PHE A 45 5.44 -1.98 -1.26
N SER A 46 4.53 -1.41 -2.07
CA SER A 46 3.74 -2.23 -3.00
C SER A 46 4.61 -2.87 -4.08
N LYS A 47 5.59 -2.14 -4.64
CA LYS A 47 6.54 -2.70 -5.63
C LYS A 47 7.44 -3.79 -5.06
N SER A 48 7.90 -3.68 -3.82
CA SER A 48 8.71 -4.72 -3.17
C SER A 48 7.92 -6.01 -2.89
N SER A 49 6.59 -5.97 -2.84
CA SER A 49 5.74 -7.16 -2.66
C SER A 49 5.27 -7.81 -3.97
N ALA A 50 5.46 -7.13 -5.09
CA ALA A 50 5.06 -7.59 -6.43
C ALA A 50 6.20 -8.32 -7.18
N LEU A 51 7.39 -8.37 -6.58
CA LEU A 51 8.55 -9.16 -7.00
C LEU A 51 8.60 -10.47 -6.20
#